data_AF-M0AG38-F1
#
_entry.id   AF-M0AG38-F1
#
_cell.length_a   1.000
_cell.length_b   1.000
_cell.length_c   1.000
_cell.angle_alpha   90.00
_cell.angle_beta   90.00
_cell.angle_gamma   90.00
#
_symmetry.space_group_name_H-M   'P 1'
#
loop_
_entity.id
_entity.type
_entity.pdbx_description
1 polymer ?
#
loop_
_entity_poly.entity_id
_entity_poly.type
_entity_poly.pdbx_seq_one_letter_code
_entity_poly.pdbx_strand_id
1 'polypeptide(L)'
;MGLIDRLFGNTRMSEEEPSETIPQYDWNDVNARSEAIHQYYEGIPKSQAQQIAEILCRKLTEGNYSMRGIADEVIERTELDEDRAFTIIGTESTAMSNLRRVQSYSSQADSQEYVYQWMGPDDHRTTEICAGIKRDIESRDGAVPLTMLQSLIKEHASQHENGTPERASEFLPHRECRNVISRHVDF
;
A
#
# COMPACT_ATOMS: atom_id res chain seq x y z
N MET A 1 25.24 56.20 17.23
CA MET A 1 26.14 55.52 18.18
C MET A 1 25.32 55.17 19.40
N GLY A 2 25.13 53.88 19.71
CA GLY A 2 24.63 53.45 21.02
C GLY A 2 23.33 52.64 21.05
N LEU A 3 23.50 51.32 21.00
CA LEU A 3 22.84 50.28 21.80
C LEU A 3 21.31 50.05 21.67
N ILE A 4 21.05 49.10 20.77
CA ILE A 4 20.01 48.08 20.82
C ILE A 4 20.34 47.14 22.00
N ASP A 5 19.40 46.88 22.93
CA ASP A 5 19.40 45.61 23.65
C ASP A 5 18.02 45.24 24.23
N ARG A 6 17.46 44.18 23.61
CA ARG A 6 16.81 43.01 24.22
C ARG A 6 15.80 43.22 25.36
N LEU A 7 14.51 43.00 25.06
CA LEU A 7 13.61 42.16 25.86
C LEU A 7 12.37 41.78 25.02
N PHE A 8 12.56 40.92 24.01
CA PHE A 8 11.47 40.06 23.56
C PHE A 8 12.02 38.64 23.56
N GLY A 9 11.68 37.91 24.61
CA GLY A 9 11.86 36.47 24.68
C GLY A 9 11.05 35.85 23.56
N ASN A 10 11.73 35.55 22.46
CA ASN A 10 11.17 34.78 21.36
C ASN A 10 11.16 33.33 21.83
N THR A 11 10.15 32.95 22.62
CA THR A 11 9.78 31.55 22.78
C THR A 11 9.21 31.11 21.44
N ARG A 12 10.10 30.74 20.52
CA ARG A 12 9.75 29.85 19.42
C ARG A 12 9.49 28.51 20.10
N MET A 13 8.26 28.30 20.55
CA MET A 13 7.75 26.95 20.73
C MET A 13 7.91 26.33 19.36
N SER A 14 8.89 25.44 19.20
CA SER A 14 8.85 24.47 18.14
C SER A 14 7.52 23.75 18.35
N GLU A 15 6.55 24.04 17.49
CA GLU A 15 5.44 23.13 17.28
C GLU A 15 6.12 21.83 16.85
N GLU A 16 6.25 20.87 17.77
CA GLU A 16 6.58 19.51 17.41
C GLU A 16 5.49 19.10 16.42
N GLU A 17 5.84 19.09 15.13
CA GLU A 17 5.03 18.48 14.08
C GLU A 17 4.57 17.13 14.62
N PRO A 18 3.26 16.86 14.70
CA PRO A 18 2.77 15.64 15.32
C PRO A 18 3.40 14.44 14.61
N SER A 19 4.23 13.69 15.34
CA SER A 19 4.91 12.50 14.82
C SER A 19 3.87 11.53 14.25
N GLU A 20 4.05 11.13 12.99
CA GLU A 20 3.13 10.25 12.29
C GLU A 20 2.98 8.92 13.04
N THR A 21 1.80 8.67 13.63
CA THR A 21 1.53 7.34 14.20
C THR A 21 1.38 6.34 13.06
N ILE A 22 2.46 5.62 12.75
CA ILE A 22 2.46 4.64 11.67
C ILE A 22 1.72 3.37 12.15
N PRO A 23 0.64 2.96 11.46
CA PRO A 23 -0.04 1.72 11.82
C PRO A 23 0.91 0.52 11.69
N GLN A 24 0.84 -0.39 12.65
CA GLN A 24 1.48 -1.69 12.55
C GLN A 24 0.61 -2.59 11.69
N TYR A 25 1.18 -3.10 10.61
CA TYR A 25 0.52 -4.05 9.71
C TYR A 25 1.06 -5.44 9.98
N ASP A 26 0.19 -6.45 9.98
CA ASP A 26 0.59 -7.84 9.87
C ASP A 26 0.35 -8.28 8.42
N TRP A 27 1.39 -8.18 7.58
CA TRP A 27 1.24 -8.40 6.14
C TRP A 27 0.85 -9.84 5.79
N ASN A 28 1.12 -10.81 6.68
CA ASN A 28 0.83 -12.23 6.49
C ASN A 28 -0.29 -12.78 7.38
N ASP A 29 -1.15 -11.92 7.92
CA ASP A 29 -2.38 -12.34 8.60
C ASP A 29 -3.36 -13.00 7.62
N VAL A 30 -3.47 -14.33 7.75
CA VAL A 30 -4.36 -15.17 6.94
C VAL A 30 -5.83 -14.81 7.16
N ASN A 31 -6.24 -14.50 8.39
CA ASN A 31 -7.65 -14.20 8.69
C ASN A 31 -8.05 -12.87 8.08
N ALA A 32 -7.24 -11.83 8.26
CA ALA A 32 -7.48 -10.52 7.64
C ALA A 32 -7.52 -10.62 6.11
N ARG A 33 -6.60 -11.41 5.52
CA ARG A 33 -6.58 -11.62 4.06
C ARG A 33 -7.79 -12.41 3.57
N SER A 34 -8.21 -13.43 4.30
CA SER A 34 -9.41 -14.23 4.01
C SER A 34 -10.68 -13.37 4.05
N GLU A 35 -10.82 -12.51 5.07
CA GLU A 35 -11.92 -11.54 5.18
C GLU A 35 -11.94 -10.60 3.97
N ALA A 36 -10.80 -10.00 3.60
CA ALA A 36 -10.69 -9.12 2.44
C ALA A 36 -11.07 -9.83 1.14
N ILE A 37 -10.59 -11.06 0.92
CA ILE A 37 -10.92 -11.84 -0.28
C ILE A 37 -12.42 -12.15 -0.33
N HIS A 38 -13.01 -12.57 0.77
CA HIS A 38 -14.45 -12.86 0.82
C HIS A 38 -15.29 -11.60 0.57
N GLN A 39 -14.85 -10.45 1.10
CA GLN A 39 -15.56 -9.18 1.01
C GLN A 39 -15.48 -8.58 -0.40
N TYR A 40 -14.32 -8.61 -1.06
CA TYR A 40 -14.07 -7.83 -2.28
C TYR A 40 -14.21 -8.61 -3.59
N TYR A 41 -14.36 -9.93 -3.53
CA TYR A 41 -14.58 -10.78 -4.70
C TYR A 41 -15.93 -11.48 -4.62
N GLU A 42 -16.88 -10.99 -5.42
CA GLU A 42 -18.28 -11.46 -5.44
C GLU A 42 -18.38 -12.97 -5.69
N GLY A 43 -19.01 -13.70 -4.77
CA GLY A 43 -19.26 -15.13 -4.96
C GLY A 43 -18.09 -16.03 -4.58
N ILE A 44 -17.04 -15.52 -3.95
CA ILE A 44 -16.03 -16.35 -3.27
C ILE A 44 -16.56 -16.73 -1.88
N PRO A 45 -16.85 -18.01 -1.58
CA PRO A 45 -17.24 -18.45 -0.25
C PRO A 45 -16.09 -18.30 0.76
N LYS A 46 -16.42 -18.11 2.03
CA LYS A 46 -15.42 -18.00 3.12
C LYS A 46 -14.39 -19.13 3.13
N SER A 47 -14.82 -20.36 2.83
CA SER A 47 -13.92 -21.53 2.75
C SER A 47 -12.91 -21.46 1.61
N GLN A 48 -13.28 -20.87 0.46
CA GLN A 48 -12.33 -20.63 -0.63
C GLN A 48 -11.43 -19.45 -0.33
N ALA A 49 -11.98 -18.35 0.21
CA ALA A 49 -11.20 -17.19 0.61
C ALA A 49 -10.09 -17.56 1.60
N GLN A 50 -10.40 -18.44 2.57
CA GLN A 50 -9.44 -18.98 3.52
C GLN A 50 -8.30 -19.74 2.82
N GLN A 51 -8.63 -20.63 1.88
CA GLN A 51 -7.62 -21.40 1.15
C GLN A 51 -6.72 -20.49 0.31
N ILE A 52 -7.29 -19.49 -0.36
CA ILE A 52 -6.54 -18.52 -1.15
C ILE A 52 -5.58 -17.72 -0.26
N ALA A 53 -6.07 -17.24 0.89
CA ALA A 53 -5.26 -16.51 1.86
C ALA A 53 -4.09 -17.35 2.40
N GLU A 54 -4.34 -18.62 2.74
CA GLU A 54 -3.30 -19.55 3.20
C GLU A 54 -2.22 -19.80 2.14
N ILE A 55 -2.62 -19.99 0.88
CA ILE A 55 -1.68 -20.16 -0.24
C ILE A 55 -0.84 -18.90 -0.41
N LEU A 56 -1.47 -17.72 -0.47
CA LEU A 56 -0.77 -16.44 -0.63
C LEU A 56 0.23 -16.20 0.50
N CYS A 57 -0.21 -16.27 1.77
CA CYS A 57 0.65 -16.04 2.92
C CYS A 57 1.84 -17.00 2.94
N ARG A 58 1.61 -18.30 2.69
CA ARG A 58 2.68 -19.29 2.65
C ARG A 58 3.68 -19.01 1.52
N LYS A 59 3.21 -18.85 0.29
CA LYS A 59 4.09 -18.64 -0.88
C LYS A 59 4.89 -17.35 -0.80
N LEU A 60 4.26 -16.24 -0.38
CA LEU A 60 4.92 -14.95 -0.20
C LEU A 60 5.96 -14.97 0.93
N THR A 61 5.74 -15.79 1.96
CA THR A 61 6.69 -16.00 3.07
C THR A 61 7.88 -16.86 2.65
N GLU A 62 7.65 -17.94 1.91
CA GLU A 62 8.69 -18.83 1.38
C GLU A 62 9.64 -18.10 0.41
N GLY A 63 9.17 -17.05 -0.27
CA GLY A 63 10.00 -16.13 -1.07
C GLY A 63 10.43 -16.67 -2.44
N ASN A 64 10.23 -17.97 -2.72
CA ASN A 64 10.45 -18.58 -4.03
C ASN A 64 9.11 -18.96 -4.67
N TYR A 65 8.49 -18.01 -5.37
CA TYR A 65 7.21 -18.22 -6.03
C TYR A 65 7.18 -17.54 -7.41
N SER A 66 6.33 -18.08 -8.29
CA SER A 66 5.88 -17.38 -9.48
C SER A 66 4.39 -17.07 -9.31
N MET A 67 3.94 -15.94 -9.85
CA MET A 67 2.51 -15.60 -9.84
C MET A 67 1.67 -16.69 -10.48
N ARG A 68 2.19 -17.30 -11.57
CA ARG A 68 1.58 -18.45 -12.21
C ARG A 68 1.43 -19.64 -11.25
N GLY A 69 2.48 -20.01 -10.55
CA GLY A 69 2.46 -21.15 -9.63
C GLY A 69 1.54 -20.93 -8.41
N ILE A 70 1.36 -19.68 -7.97
CA ILE A 70 0.35 -19.35 -6.95
C ILE A 70 -1.06 -19.53 -7.54
N ALA A 71 -1.32 -18.99 -8.74
CA ALA A 71 -2.61 -19.10 -9.39
C ALA A 71 -2.98 -20.57 -9.70
N ASP A 72 -2.04 -21.37 -10.20
CA ASP A 72 -2.26 -22.79 -10.47
C ASP A 72 -2.67 -23.55 -9.20
N GLU A 73 -1.98 -23.34 -8.06
CA GLU A 73 -2.37 -23.97 -6.80
C GLU A 73 -3.74 -23.50 -6.32
N VAL A 74 -4.11 -22.24 -6.56
CA VAL A 74 -5.43 -21.71 -6.23
C VAL A 74 -6.52 -22.37 -7.06
N ILE A 75 -6.32 -22.47 -8.38
CA ILE A 75 -7.25 -23.13 -9.31
C ILE A 75 -7.46 -24.58 -8.88
N GLU A 76 -6.37 -25.32 -8.59
CA GLU A 76 -6.44 -26.71 -8.14
C GLU A 76 -7.26 -26.91 -6.87
N ARG A 77 -7.21 -25.96 -5.92
CA ARG A 77 -7.90 -26.09 -4.62
C ARG A 77 -9.31 -25.51 -4.58
N THR A 78 -9.59 -24.53 -5.44
CA THR A 78 -10.84 -23.77 -5.38
C THR A 78 -11.73 -23.98 -6.59
N GLU A 79 -11.24 -24.60 -7.66
CA GLU A 79 -11.94 -24.77 -8.93
C GLU A 79 -12.38 -23.43 -9.56
N LEU A 80 -11.71 -22.33 -9.19
CA LEU A 80 -11.91 -21.03 -9.82
C LEU A 80 -11.44 -21.07 -11.28
N ASP A 81 -12.10 -20.28 -12.12
CA ASP A 81 -11.62 -20.04 -13.47
C ASP A 81 -10.27 -19.34 -13.44
N GLU A 82 -9.48 -19.59 -14.49
CA GLU A 82 -8.10 -19.15 -14.58
C GLU A 82 -7.97 -17.62 -14.47
N ASP A 83 -8.72 -16.88 -15.30
CA ASP A 83 -8.68 -15.42 -15.34
C ASP A 83 -8.99 -14.82 -13.96
N ARG A 84 -10.02 -15.34 -13.30
CA ARG A 84 -10.40 -14.90 -11.96
C ARG A 84 -9.36 -15.21 -10.91
N ALA A 85 -8.75 -16.40 -10.95
CA ALA A 85 -7.65 -16.74 -10.06
C ALA A 85 -6.48 -15.79 -10.26
N PHE A 86 -6.13 -15.46 -11.50
CA PHE A 86 -5.09 -14.48 -11.80
C PHE A 86 -5.40 -13.08 -11.28
N THR A 87 -6.63 -12.58 -11.48
CA THR A 87 -7.03 -11.27 -10.99
C THR A 87 -6.96 -11.20 -9.46
N ILE A 88 -7.47 -12.20 -8.75
CA ILE A 88 -7.38 -12.28 -7.28
C ILE A 88 -5.91 -12.29 -6.86
N ILE A 89 -5.11 -13.20 -7.41
CA ILE A 89 -3.73 -13.40 -6.99
C ILE A 89 -2.85 -12.20 -7.31
N GLY A 90 -3.02 -11.57 -8.47
CA GLY A 90 -2.34 -10.32 -8.83
C GLY A 90 -2.66 -9.20 -7.85
N THR A 91 -3.95 -8.97 -7.60
CA THR A 91 -4.42 -7.89 -6.74
C THR A 91 -3.99 -8.08 -5.28
N GLU A 92 -4.21 -9.27 -4.72
CA GLU A 92 -3.88 -9.55 -3.32
C GLU A 92 -2.37 -9.61 -3.09
N SER A 93 -1.60 -10.12 -4.06
CA SER A 93 -0.13 -10.13 -3.96
C SER A 93 0.46 -8.72 -3.97
N THR A 94 -0.12 -7.78 -4.75
CA THR A 94 0.29 -6.37 -4.69
C THR A 94 -0.03 -5.77 -3.32
N ALA A 95 -1.24 -5.95 -2.81
CA ALA A 95 -1.65 -5.44 -1.49
C ALA A 95 -0.72 -5.97 -0.39
N MET A 96 -0.51 -7.28 -0.32
CA MET A 96 0.38 -7.91 0.66
C MET A 96 1.84 -7.46 0.51
N SER A 97 2.31 -7.27 -0.73
CA SER A 97 3.66 -6.78 -1.00
C SER A 97 3.86 -5.34 -0.53
N ASN A 98 2.85 -4.49 -0.66
CA ASN A 98 2.90 -3.12 -0.14
C ASN A 98 2.85 -3.11 1.40
N LEU A 99 1.94 -3.87 2.01
CA LEU A 99 1.89 -4.04 3.47
C LEU A 99 3.22 -4.55 4.04
N ARG A 100 3.85 -5.53 3.38
CA ARG A 100 5.17 -6.05 3.77
C ARG A 100 6.25 -4.98 3.74
N ARG A 101 6.24 -4.10 2.74
CA ARG A 101 7.18 -2.98 2.65
C ARG A 101 6.95 -1.99 3.77
N VAL A 102 5.71 -1.60 3.99
CA VAL A 102 5.35 -0.68 5.08
C VAL A 102 5.81 -1.26 6.41
N GLN A 103 5.44 -2.50 6.74
CA GLN A 103 5.88 -3.15 7.97
C GLN A 103 7.42 -3.17 8.12
N SER A 104 8.16 -3.43 7.03
CA SER A 104 9.63 -3.40 7.03
C SER A 104 10.22 -2.00 7.23
N TYR A 105 9.55 -0.95 6.74
CA TYR A 105 9.98 0.43 6.90
C TYR A 105 9.64 0.93 8.31
N SER A 106 8.43 0.65 8.79
CA SER A 106 7.94 1.02 10.12
C SER A 106 8.65 0.32 11.27
N SER A 107 9.34 -0.80 11.02
CA SER A 107 10.14 -1.48 12.03
C SER A 107 11.51 -0.82 12.28
N GLN A 108 11.89 0.20 11.49
CA GLN A 108 13.14 0.92 11.67
C GLN A 108 13.00 2.02 12.74
N ALA A 109 14.08 2.30 13.46
CA ALA A 109 14.09 3.23 14.59
C ALA A 109 13.79 4.69 14.19
N ASP A 110 14.16 5.06 12.97
CA ASP A 110 13.99 6.38 12.34
C ASP A 110 12.75 6.44 11.41
N SER A 111 11.87 5.43 11.47
CA SER A 111 10.74 5.31 10.54
C SER A 111 9.77 6.49 10.54
N GLN A 112 9.74 7.28 11.61
CA GLN A 112 8.93 8.49 11.75
C GLN A 112 9.34 9.63 10.81
N GLU A 113 10.57 9.60 10.29
CA GLU A 113 11.12 10.62 9.38
C GLU A 113 10.98 10.20 7.90
N TYR A 114 10.47 9.00 7.64
CA TYR A 114 10.43 8.46 6.28
C TYR A 114 9.33 9.09 5.45
N VAL A 115 9.70 9.44 4.22
CA VAL A 115 8.77 9.80 3.15
C VAL A 115 8.79 8.75 2.05
N TYR A 116 7.69 8.67 1.32
CA TYR A 116 7.37 7.55 0.44
C TYR A 116 7.00 8.03 -0.97
N GLN A 117 7.35 7.21 -1.94
CA GLN A 117 7.05 7.40 -3.35
C GLN A 117 6.05 6.34 -3.83
N TRP A 118 5.30 6.67 -4.87
CA TRP A 118 4.40 5.74 -5.56
C TRP A 118 5.02 5.28 -6.88
N MET A 119 5.72 4.16 -6.84
CA MET A 119 6.59 3.69 -7.91
C MET A 119 5.91 2.60 -8.73
N GLY A 120 6.16 2.57 -10.03
CA GLY A 120 5.65 1.52 -10.90
C GLY A 120 5.70 1.96 -12.36
N PRO A 121 5.22 1.14 -13.30
CA PRO A 121 5.34 1.43 -14.73
C PRO A 121 4.81 2.82 -15.07
N ASP A 122 5.38 3.39 -16.13
CA ASP A 122 4.87 4.59 -16.79
C ASP A 122 4.55 4.22 -18.24
N ASP A 123 3.63 3.28 -18.39
CA ASP A 123 3.20 2.74 -19.68
C ASP A 123 1.67 2.67 -19.74
N HIS A 124 1.13 2.16 -20.85
CA HIS A 124 -0.31 2.05 -21.09
C HIS A 124 -1.09 1.26 -20.02
N ARG A 125 -0.41 0.58 -19.10
CA ARG A 125 -1.02 -0.17 -17.98
C ARG A 125 -1.13 0.68 -16.71
N THR A 126 -0.59 1.90 -16.71
CA THR A 126 -0.75 2.86 -15.63
C THR A 126 -2.11 3.53 -15.75
N THR A 127 -3.00 3.26 -14.80
CA THR A 127 -4.35 3.83 -14.76
C THR A 127 -4.30 5.33 -14.45
N GLU A 128 -5.38 6.05 -14.79
CA GLU A 128 -5.53 7.46 -14.43
C GLU A 128 -5.44 7.69 -12.91
N ILE A 129 -5.94 6.74 -12.10
CA ILE A 129 -5.82 6.75 -10.63
C ILE A 129 -4.34 6.80 -10.22
N CYS A 130 -3.53 5.89 -10.74
CA CYS A 130 -2.10 5.83 -10.43
C CYS A 130 -1.33 7.04 -10.97
N ALA A 131 -1.68 7.52 -12.16
CA ALA A 131 -1.09 8.72 -12.74
C ALA A 131 -1.44 9.98 -11.93
N GLY A 132 -2.65 10.07 -11.39
CA GLY A 132 -3.08 11.12 -10.47
C GLY A 132 -2.26 11.14 -9.19
N ILE A 133 -2.15 10.00 -8.50
CA ILE A 133 -1.34 9.86 -7.28
C ILE A 133 0.11 10.27 -7.53
N LYS A 134 0.72 9.81 -8.63
CA LYS A 134 2.10 10.19 -9.00
C LYS A 134 2.26 11.69 -9.21
N ARG A 135 1.34 12.33 -9.94
CA ARG A 135 1.37 13.79 -10.16
C ARG A 135 1.27 14.59 -8.87
N ASP A 136 0.42 14.14 -7.95
CA ASP A 136 0.24 14.82 -6.66
C ASP A 136 1.48 14.68 -5.77
N ILE A 137 2.13 13.52 -5.77
CA ILE A 137 3.41 13.32 -5.08
C ILE A 137 4.51 14.18 -5.72
N GLU A 138 4.60 14.23 -7.04
CA GLU A 138 5.57 15.06 -7.76
C GLU A 138 5.41 16.55 -7.43
N SER A 139 4.18 17.04 -7.30
CA SER A 139 3.90 18.42 -6.89
C SER A 139 4.31 18.74 -5.44
N ARG A 140 4.69 17.73 -4.67
CA ARG A 140 5.11 17.78 -3.26
C ARG A 140 6.54 17.24 -3.09
N ASP A 141 7.44 17.68 -3.98
CA ASP A 141 8.86 17.31 -3.95
C ASP A 141 9.15 15.81 -4.17
N GLY A 142 8.22 15.07 -4.77
CA GLY A 142 8.46 13.69 -5.24
C GLY A 142 8.37 12.60 -4.18
N ALA A 143 8.07 12.93 -2.92
CA ALA A 143 7.80 11.99 -1.85
C ALA A 143 6.89 12.59 -0.77
N VAL A 144 6.09 11.77 -0.07
CA VAL A 144 5.14 12.22 0.95
C VAL A 144 5.12 11.30 2.18
N PRO A 145 4.70 11.77 3.37
CA PRO A 145 4.47 10.92 4.54
C PRO A 145 3.48 9.76 4.26
N LEU A 146 3.51 8.71 5.08
CA LEU A 146 2.75 7.48 4.81
C LEU A 146 1.24 7.70 4.79
N THR A 147 0.71 8.41 5.78
CA THR A 147 -0.70 8.76 5.94
C THR A 147 -1.18 9.70 4.84
N MET A 148 -0.30 10.57 4.34
CA MET A 148 -0.57 11.39 3.15
C MET A 148 -0.68 10.50 1.91
N LEU A 149 0.25 9.55 1.70
CA LEU A 149 0.17 8.59 0.60
C LEU A 149 -1.14 7.78 0.66
N GLN A 150 -1.53 7.29 1.83
CA GLN A 150 -2.82 6.60 2.00
C GLN A 150 -4.01 7.49 1.67
N SER A 151 -3.95 8.76 2.08
CA SER A 151 -5.00 9.75 1.79
C SER A 151 -5.12 10.01 0.29
N LEU A 152 -4.00 10.20 -0.41
CA LEU A 152 -3.97 10.35 -1.87
C LEU A 152 -4.51 9.10 -2.58
N ILE A 153 -4.11 7.90 -2.14
CA ILE A 153 -4.65 6.64 -2.69
C ILE A 153 -6.16 6.60 -2.54
N LYS A 154 -6.69 6.93 -1.36
CA LYS A 154 -8.13 6.94 -1.09
C LYS A 154 -8.86 7.98 -1.93
N GLU A 155 -8.34 9.19 -2.00
CA GLU A 155 -8.91 10.29 -2.76
C GLU A 155 -9.02 9.94 -4.24
N HIS A 156 -7.90 9.57 -4.88
CA HIS A 156 -7.88 9.21 -6.30
C HIS A 156 -8.72 7.96 -6.56
N ALA A 157 -8.65 6.92 -5.73
CA ALA A 157 -9.49 5.74 -5.92
C ALA A 157 -10.99 6.06 -5.85
N SER A 158 -11.41 7.00 -4.99
CA SER A 158 -12.82 7.37 -4.84
C SER A 158 -13.42 8.13 -6.02
N GLN A 159 -12.57 8.68 -6.89
CA GLN A 159 -12.98 9.48 -8.05
C GLN A 159 -13.21 8.64 -9.31
N HIS A 160 -12.90 7.34 -9.27
CA HIS A 160 -12.95 6.46 -10.44
C HIS A 160 -13.77 5.20 -10.15
N GLU A 161 -14.56 4.75 -11.14
CA GLU A 161 -15.45 3.58 -11.03
C GLU A 161 -14.69 2.28 -10.71
N ASN A 162 -13.47 2.15 -11.23
CA ASN A 162 -12.60 0.98 -11.01
C ASN A 162 -11.67 1.11 -9.80
N GLY A 163 -11.82 2.17 -8.99
CA GLY A 163 -11.02 2.37 -7.79
C GLY A 163 -11.48 1.52 -6.61
N THR A 164 -10.59 1.34 -5.63
CA THR A 164 -10.83 0.60 -4.38
C THR A 164 -10.51 1.47 -3.16
N PRO A 165 -11.23 2.59 -2.93
CA PRO A 165 -10.95 3.53 -1.84
C PRO A 165 -11.01 2.90 -0.44
N GLU A 166 -11.82 1.86 -0.26
CA GLU A 166 -11.92 1.06 0.95
C GLU A 166 -10.66 0.23 1.23
N ARG A 167 -9.79 0.05 0.24
CA ARG A 167 -8.51 -0.67 0.33
C ARG A 167 -7.30 0.25 0.34
N ALA A 168 -7.50 1.55 0.57
CA ALA A 168 -6.40 2.51 0.66
C ALA A 168 -5.41 2.20 1.82
N SER A 169 -5.89 1.61 2.91
CA SER A 169 -5.05 1.14 4.02
C SER A 169 -4.11 0.00 3.62
N GLU A 170 -4.43 -0.75 2.57
CA GLU A 170 -3.59 -1.78 1.97
C GLU A 170 -2.70 -1.24 0.84
N PHE A 171 -2.73 0.08 0.61
CA PHE A 171 -2.04 0.74 -0.50
C PHE A 171 -2.41 0.13 -1.85
N LEU A 172 -3.71 -0.12 -2.04
CA LEU A 172 -4.26 -0.68 -3.26
C LEU A 172 -5.30 0.31 -3.84
N PRO A 173 -4.92 1.14 -4.83
CA PRO A 173 -5.84 2.12 -5.41
C PRO A 173 -6.89 1.51 -6.35
N HIS A 174 -6.58 0.36 -6.95
CA HIS A 174 -7.47 -0.36 -7.87
C HIS A 174 -7.03 -1.82 -8.00
N ARG A 175 -7.91 -2.66 -8.58
CA ARG A 175 -7.60 -4.06 -8.91
C ARG A 175 -6.41 -4.16 -9.88
N GLU A 176 -5.61 -5.22 -9.74
CA GLU A 176 -4.44 -5.49 -10.57
C GLU A 176 -3.42 -4.35 -10.63
N CYS A 177 -3.39 -3.49 -9.60
CA CYS A 177 -2.41 -2.43 -9.51
C CYS A 177 -0.99 -3.02 -9.50
N ARG A 178 -0.09 -2.38 -10.25
CA ARG A 178 1.32 -2.76 -10.36
C ARG A 178 2.27 -1.77 -9.71
N ASN A 179 1.71 -0.71 -9.13
CA ASN A 179 2.50 0.25 -8.39
C ASN A 179 2.74 -0.25 -6.97
N VAL A 180 3.89 0.13 -6.45
CA VAL A 180 4.39 -0.23 -5.14
C VAL A 180 4.77 1.02 -4.38
N ILE A 181 4.57 0.96 -3.07
CA ILE A 181 5.17 1.93 -2.16
C ILE A 181 6.69 1.71 -2.12
N SER A 182 7.47 2.79 -2.16
CA SER A 182 8.92 2.75 -1.92
C SER A 182 9.31 3.85 -0.96
N ARG A 183 10.18 3.55 0.01
CA ARG A 183 10.82 4.59 0.82
C ARG A 183 11.71 5.46 -0.08
N HIS A 184 11.58 6.77 0.02
CA HIS A 184 12.50 7.71 -0.62
C HIS A 184 13.85 7.70 0.10
N VAL A 185 14.94 7.86 -0.63
CA VAL A 185 16.29 7.95 -0.06
C VAL A 185 17.03 9.02 -0.86
N ASP A 186 17.39 10.12 -0.19
CA ASP A 186 18.30 11.12 -0.75
C ASP A 186 19.70 10.51 -0.88
N PHE A 187 20.34 10.69 -2.03
CA PHE A 187 21.72 10.26 -2.30
C PHE A 187 22.66 11.45 -2.41
#